data_AF-A0A4R8GGA5-F1
#
_entry.id   AF-A0A4R8GGA5-F1
#
_cell.length_a   1.000
_cell.length_b   1.000
_cell.length_c   1.000
_cell.angle_alpha   90.00
_cell.angle_beta   90.00
_cell.angle_gamma   90.00
#
_symmetry.space_group_name_H-M   'P 1'
#
loop_
_entity.id
_entity.type
_entity.pdbx_description
1 polymer ?
#
loop_
_entity_poly.entity_id
_entity_poly.type
_entity_poly.pdbx_seq_one_letter_code
_entity_poly.pdbx_strand_id
1 'polypeptide(L)'
;MAGIKSINLDGEEIYVFNSAIYIFESSAGSTLEVDLIVSEVTLRKYQDRESLITEIELEDGRTLSSFMFLKSVPGKLPRLSLFCELDPEESYEGVLRISEDHLDFPDIEAGITLEEIRKVEMPNERITLKLNLPINQVEWLKEQKNKELNQLIKELLEEYMEK
;
A
#
# COMPACT_ATOMS: atom_id res chain seq x y z
N MET A 1 15.75 13.81 8.87
CA MET A 1 15.26 13.47 7.53
C MET A 1 13.94 14.17 7.36
N ALA A 2 13.64 14.70 6.19
CA ALA A 2 12.27 15.10 5.89
C ALA A 2 11.38 13.85 5.97
N GLY A 3 10.52 13.77 6.98
CA GLY A 3 9.48 12.74 7.06
C GLY A 3 8.34 13.09 6.12
N ILE A 4 7.61 12.09 5.66
CA ILE A 4 6.33 12.29 4.96
C ILE A 4 5.24 12.36 6.03
N LYS A 5 4.48 13.45 6.01
CA LYS A 5 3.33 13.66 6.89
C LYS A 5 2.05 13.05 6.29
N SER A 6 1.80 13.30 5.02
CA SER A 6 0.65 12.77 4.28
C SER A 6 1.01 12.58 2.81
N ILE A 7 0.28 11.69 2.13
CA ILE A 7 0.46 11.46 0.71
C ILE A 7 -0.88 11.22 0.03
N ASN A 8 -1.04 11.83 -1.14
CA ASN A 8 -2.19 11.70 -1.99
C ASN A 8 -1.77 11.08 -3.33
N LEU A 9 -2.51 10.05 -3.75
CA LEU A 9 -2.32 9.35 -5.02
C LEU A 9 -3.57 9.50 -5.89
N ASP A 10 -3.43 10.22 -7.00
CA ASP A 10 -4.50 10.55 -7.97
C ASP A 10 -5.75 11.19 -7.33
N GLY A 11 -5.54 12.11 -6.40
CA GLY A 11 -6.60 12.85 -5.71
C GLY A 11 -7.14 12.15 -4.46
N GLU A 12 -6.62 10.98 -4.09
CA GLU A 12 -7.02 10.23 -2.90
C GLU A 12 -5.89 10.13 -1.86
N GLU A 13 -6.15 10.60 -0.65
CA GLU A 13 -5.24 10.43 0.49
C GLU A 13 -5.24 8.96 0.91
N ILE A 14 -4.04 8.38 1.04
CA ILE A 14 -3.87 6.99 1.47
C ILE A 14 -3.28 6.92 2.87
N TYR A 15 -3.65 5.87 3.61
CA TYR A 15 -3.03 5.59 4.89
C TYR A 15 -1.66 4.93 4.69
N VAL A 16 -0.64 5.50 5.33
CA VAL A 16 0.75 5.04 5.24
C VAL A 16 1.20 4.58 6.63
N PHE A 17 1.70 3.35 6.73
CA PHE A 17 2.19 2.79 7.98
C PHE A 17 3.60 3.26 8.30
N ASN A 18 4.43 3.36 7.28
CA ASN A 18 5.76 3.95 7.33
C ASN A 18 6.18 4.33 5.92
N SER A 19 7.13 5.25 5.82
CA SER A 19 7.59 5.75 4.52
C SER A 19 9.00 6.29 4.59
N ALA A 20 9.59 6.41 3.41
CA ALA A 20 10.83 7.13 3.22
C ALA A 20 10.76 7.93 1.93
N ILE A 21 11.33 9.13 1.98
CA ILE A 21 11.63 9.94 0.81
C ILE A 21 13.13 10.20 0.77
N TYR A 22 13.74 9.94 -0.38
CA TYR A 22 15.17 10.13 -0.58
C TYR A 22 15.47 10.44 -2.04
N ILE A 23 16.62 11.05 -2.28
CA ILE A 23 17.18 11.22 -3.61
C ILE A 23 18.15 10.07 -3.84
N PHE A 24 17.95 9.32 -4.91
CA PHE A 24 18.90 8.32 -5.36
C PHE A 24 19.81 8.91 -6.43
N GLU A 25 21.11 8.91 -6.17
CA GLU A 25 22.14 9.42 -7.07
C GLU A 25 22.87 8.25 -7.73
N SER A 26 22.70 8.13 -9.04
CA SER A 26 23.36 7.13 -9.88
C SER A 26 24.27 7.78 -10.91
N SER A 27 25.10 6.96 -11.56
CA SER A 27 25.88 7.40 -12.72
C SER A 27 25.02 7.91 -13.90
N ALA A 28 23.74 7.52 -13.97
CA ALA A 28 22.81 7.93 -15.01
C ALA A 28 22.04 9.23 -14.69
N GLY A 29 22.07 9.67 -13.43
CA GLY A 29 21.32 10.84 -12.96
C GLY A 29 20.77 10.66 -11.55
N SER A 30 19.97 11.64 -11.12
CA SER A 30 19.35 11.66 -9.79
C SER A 30 17.82 11.55 -9.90
N THR A 31 17.23 10.69 -9.09
CA THR A 31 15.77 10.54 -8.98
C THR A 31 15.30 10.83 -7.56
N LEU A 32 14.08 11.36 -7.44
CA LEU A 32 13.35 11.34 -6.17
C LEU A 32 12.68 9.98 -6.05
N GLU A 33 12.94 9.28 -4.95
CA GLU A 33 12.35 7.99 -4.63
C GLU A 33 11.49 8.13 -3.38
N VAL A 34 10.31 7.51 -3.43
CA VAL A 34 9.33 7.51 -2.34
C VAL A 34 8.87 6.09 -2.13
N ASP A 35 9.20 5.54 -0.97
CA ASP A 35 8.81 4.20 -0.57
C ASP A 35 7.77 4.26 0.54
N LEU A 36 6.71 3.48 0.39
CA LEU A 36 5.54 3.52 1.27
C LEU A 36 5.17 2.09 1.68
N ILE A 37 5.02 1.85 2.99
CA ILE A 37 4.29 0.67 3.49
C ILE A 37 2.81 1.06 3.57
N VAL A 38 1.98 0.30 2.85
CA VAL A 38 0.54 0.55 2.70
C VAL A 38 -0.24 -0.72 3.04
N SER A 39 -1.57 -0.66 2.97
CA SER A 39 -2.39 -1.86 3.13
C SER A 39 -2.35 -2.76 1.89
N GLU A 40 -2.72 -4.04 2.03
CA GLU A 40 -2.93 -4.90 0.86
C GLU A 40 -4.00 -4.35 -0.09
N VAL A 41 -5.01 -3.63 0.43
CA VAL A 41 -6.08 -3.05 -0.39
C VAL A 41 -5.54 -1.90 -1.23
N THR A 42 -4.76 -0.99 -0.64
CA THR A 42 -4.09 0.11 -1.34
C THR A 42 -3.11 -0.44 -2.37
N LEU A 43 -2.28 -1.43 -2.01
CA LEU A 43 -1.36 -2.05 -2.96
C LEU A 43 -2.13 -2.61 -4.18
N ARG A 44 -3.18 -3.41 -3.96
CA ARG A 44 -3.99 -3.98 -5.06
C ARG A 44 -4.62 -2.92 -5.96
N LYS A 45 -4.94 -1.75 -5.42
CA LYS A 45 -5.54 -0.64 -6.16
C LYS A 45 -4.57 0.04 -7.13
N TYR A 46 -3.31 0.15 -6.75
CA TYR A 46 -2.31 0.94 -7.49
C TYR A 46 -1.22 0.10 -8.18
N GLN A 47 -0.98 -1.15 -7.76
CA GLN A 47 0.13 -1.99 -8.25
C GLN A 47 0.17 -2.21 -9.77
N ASP A 48 -0.99 -2.17 -10.44
CA ASP A 48 -1.11 -2.41 -11.89
C ASP A 48 -1.03 -1.10 -12.71
N ARG A 49 -0.83 0.05 -12.05
CA ARG A 49 -0.64 1.33 -12.72
C ARG A 49 0.84 1.53 -13.05
N GLU A 50 1.09 2.22 -14.17
CA GLU A 50 2.46 2.58 -14.57
C GLU A 50 2.95 3.82 -13.81
N SER A 51 2.05 4.77 -13.58
CA SER A 51 2.35 6.07 -12.99
C SER A 51 1.12 6.68 -12.31
N LEU A 52 1.37 7.62 -11.40
CA LEU A 52 0.39 8.31 -10.57
C LEU A 52 0.76 9.79 -10.42
N ILE A 53 -0.25 10.64 -10.31
CA ILE A 53 -0.05 11.99 -9.76
C ILE A 53 0.08 11.83 -8.25
N THR A 54 1.23 12.23 -7.72
CA THR A 54 1.57 12.07 -6.30
C THR A 54 1.78 13.43 -5.67
N GLU A 55 1.02 13.72 -4.61
CA GLU A 55 1.19 14.92 -3.79
C GLU A 55 1.67 14.49 -2.40
N ILE A 56 2.80 15.01 -1.97
CA ILE A 56 3.49 14.63 -0.74
C ILE A 56 3.58 15.86 0.16
N GLU A 57 2.98 15.79 1.34
CA GLU A 57 3.20 16.78 2.38
C GLU A 57 4.34 16.29 3.29
N LEU A 58 5.41 17.08 3.39
CA LEU A 58 6.53 16.80 4.28
C LEU A 58 6.21 17.29 5.70
N GLU A 59 6.88 16.73 6.71
CA GLU A 59 6.71 17.14 8.11
C GLU A 59 7.07 18.61 8.38
N ASP A 60 7.90 19.22 7.53
CA ASP A 60 8.25 20.63 7.60
C ASP A 60 7.23 21.56 6.92
N GLY A 61 6.13 21.00 6.39
CA GLY A 61 5.03 21.72 5.76
C GLY A 61 5.23 22.04 4.29
N ARG A 62 6.34 21.62 3.67
CA ARG A 62 6.47 21.68 2.20
C ARG A 62 5.56 20.67 1.54
N THR A 63 5.11 20.99 0.34
CA THR A 63 4.32 20.08 -0.50
C THR A 63 5.04 19.88 -1.81
N LEU A 64 5.27 18.62 -2.17
CA LEU A 64 5.83 18.23 -3.45
C LEU A 64 4.71 17.61 -4.28
N SER A 65 4.53 18.07 -5.52
CA SER A 65 3.56 17.48 -6.44
C SER A 65 4.29 17.03 -7.70
N SER A 66 4.21 15.76 -8.03
CA SER A 66 4.94 15.21 -9.18
C SER A 66 4.20 14.04 -9.81
N PHE A 67 4.49 13.82 -11.09
CA PHE A 67 4.08 12.62 -11.79
C PHE A 67 5.13 11.54 -11.53
N MET A 68 4.79 10.52 -10.74
CA MET A 68 5.72 9.48 -10.31
C MET A 68 5.38 8.13 -10.94
N PHE A 69 6.41 7.36 -11.26
CA PHE A 69 6.32 6.02 -11.85
C PHE A 69 6.40 4.95 -10.78
N LEU A 70 5.60 3.89 -10.90
CA LEU A 70 5.68 2.74 -10.01
C LEU A 70 6.86 1.85 -10.36
N LYS A 71 7.54 1.39 -9.33
CA LYS A 71 8.62 0.42 -9.38
C LYS A 71 8.22 -0.82 -8.59
N SER A 72 8.34 -1.98 -9.21
CA SER A 72 8.15 -3.24 -8.50
C SER A 72 9.39 -3.53 -7.65
N VAL A 73 9.27 -3.36 -6.34
CA VAL A 73 10.31 -3.71 -5.38
C VAL A 73 9.84 -4.91 -4.56
N PRO A 74 10.58 -6.03 -4.54
CA PRO A 74 10.22 -7.17 -3.72
C PRO A 74 10.35 -6.79 -2.23
N GLY A 75 9.38 -7.22 -1.42
CA GLY A 75 9.33 -6.96 0.02
C GLY A 75 8.45 -7.99 0.73
N LYS A 76 8.46 -7.97 2.08
CA LYS A 76 7.60 -8.84 2.89
C LYS A 76 6.24 -8.20 3.16
N LEU A 77 6.21 -6.87 3.20
CA LEU A 77 5.02 -6.08 3.47
C LEU A 77 4.46 -5.46 2.18
N PRO A 78 3.18 -5.07 2.15
CA PRO A 78 2.61 -4.40 1.00
C PRO A 78 3.27 -3.03 0.81
N ARG A 79 3.97 -2.86 -0.31
CA ARG A 79 4.83 -1.70 -0.56
C ARG A 79 4.52 -1.07 -1.92
N LEU A 80 4.45 0.26 -1.93
CA LEU A 80 4.49 1.05 -3.15
C LEU A 80 5.82 1.79 -3.19
N SER A 81 6.54 1.64 -4.30
CA SER A 81 7.78 2.36 -4.58
C SER A 81 7.56 3.24 -5.80
N LEU A 82 7.73 4.54 -5.61
CA LEU A 82 7.47 5.57 -6.60
C LEU A 82 8.77 6.32 -6.89
N PHE A 83 9.00 6.68 -8.15
CA PHE A 83 10.14 7.51 -8.51
C PHE A 83 9.82 8.53 -9.60
N CYS A 84 10.53 9.65 -9.58
CA CYS A 84 10.51 10.64 -10.67
C CYS A 84 11.87 11.32 -10.80
N GLU A 85 12.08 12.03 -11.91
CA GLU A 85 13.23 12.93 -12.04
C GLU A 85 13.09 14.10 -11.05
N LEU A 86 14.21 14.70 -10.67
CA LEU A 86 14.21 15.89 -9.81
C LEU A 86 13.73 17.11 -10.60
N ASP A 87 12.77 17.84 -10.03
CA ASP A 87 12.35 19.13 -10.56
C ASP A 87 13.36 20.21 -10.13
N PRO A 88 14.03 20.91 -11.07
CA PRO A 88 14.98 21.97 -10.73
C PRO A 88 14.34 23.19 -10.05
N GLU A 89 13.03 23.37 -10.15
CA GLU A 89 12.30 24.45 -9.48
C GLU A 89 11.96 24.13 -8.02
N GLU A 90 12.02 22.84 -7.63
CA GLU A 90 11.71 22.36 -6.28
C GLU A 90 12.93 22.39 -5.35
N SER A 91 12.68 22.67 -4.06
CA SER A 91 13.71 22.60 -3.03
C SER A 91 13.64 21.25 -2.30
N TYR A 92 14.63 20.42 -2.53
CA TYR A 92 14.82 19.13 -1.83
C TYR A 92 15.77 19.24 -0.62
N GLU A 93 15.89 20.43 -0.02
CA GLU A 93 16.70 20.61 1.19
C GLU A 93 16.24 19.66 2.30
N GLY A 94 17.16 18.98 3.01
CA GLY A 94 16.81 18.05 4.10
C GLY A 94 16.29 16.67 3.67
N VAL A 95 16.12 16.41 2.37
CA VAL A 95 15.87 15.06 1.82
C VAL A 95 17.20 14.29 1.82
N LEU A 96 17.16 13.04 2.28
CA LEU A 96 18.34 12.16 2.32
C LEU A 96 18.85 11.90 0.89
N ARG A 97 20.16 11.91 0.68
CA ARG A 97 20.79 11.53 -0.59
C ARG A 97 21.52 10.20 -0.42
N ILE A 98 21.25 9.27 -1.31
CA ILE A 98 21.81 7.91 -1.30
C ILE A 98 22.50 7.70 -2.64
N SER A 99 23.76 7.26 -2.61
CA SER A 99 24.51 6.93 -3.83
C SER A 99 24.53 5.43 -4.08
N GLU A 100 24.77 5.02 -5.33
CA GLU A 100 24.99 3.61 -5.69
C GLU A 100 26.09 2.93 -4.86
N ASP A 101 27.09 3.69 -4.40
CA ASP A 101 28.23 3.19 -3.62
C ASP A 101 27.93 2.98 -2.12
N HIS A 102 26.83 3.56 -1.61
CA HIS A 102 26.46 3.53 -0.19
C HIS A 102 25.01 3.04 -0.02
N LEU A 103 24.86 1.74 0.27
CA LEU A 103 23.57 1.04 0.39
C LEU A 103 22.83 1.29 1.72
N ASP A 104 22.94 2.49 2.30
CA ASP A 104 22.25 2.85 3.54
C ASP A 104 20.79 3.26 3.23
N PHE A 105 20.03 2.33 2.66
CA PHE A 105 18.62 2.52 2.37
C PHE A 105 17.80 2.58 3.67
N PRO A 106 16.79 3.48 3.75
CA PRO A 106 15.84 3.48 4.85
C PRO A 106 15.11 2.14 4.97
N ASP A 107 15.15 1.53 6.16
CA ASP A 107 14.36 0.34 6.46
C ASP A 107 12.95 0.74 6.88
N ILE A 108 12.05 0.82 5.90
CA ILE A 108 10.64 1.18 6.15
C ILE A 108 9.80 0.01 6.65
N GLU A 109 10.28 -1.24 6.56
CA GLU A 109 9.58 -2.41 7.10
C GLU A 109 9.86 -2.60 8.60
N ALA A 110 10.91 -1.97 9.13
CA ALA A 110 11.32 -2.09 10.52
C ALA A 110 10.16 -1.78 11.49
N GLY A 111 9.83 -2.77 12.31
CA GLY A 111 8.84 -2.63 13.39
C GLY A 111 7.38 -2.71 12.94
N ILE A 112 7.10 -2.99 11.66
CA ILE A 112 5.72 -3.20 11.18
C ILE A 112 5.45 -4.69 10.96
N THR A 113 4.29 -5.14 11.41
CA THR A 113 3.79 -6.49 11.14
C THR A 113 2.59 -6.47 10.20
N LEU A 114 2.39 -7.55 9.45
CA LEU A 114 1.25 -7.69 8.55
C LEU A 114 -0.08 -7.72 9.34
N GLU A 115 -0.05 -8.24 10.55
CA GLU A 115 -1.18 -8.27 11.47
C GLU A 115 -1.62 -6.85 11.88
N GLU A 116 -0.67 -5.92 12.07
CA GLU A 116 -0.99 -4.52 12.37
C GLU A 116 -1.60 -3.81 11.17
N ILE A 117 -1.12 -4.10 9.97
CA ILE A 117 -1.69 -3.58 8.73
C ILE A 117 -3.16 -3.99 8.60
N ARG A 118 -3.45 -5.28 8.82
CA ARG A 118 -4.80 -5.84 8.70
C ARG A 118 -5.79 -5.39 9.78
N LYS A 119 -5.30 -4.84 10.91
CA LYS A 119 -6.17 -4.20 11.91
C LYS A 119 -6.74 -2.87 11.42
N VAL A 120 -5.98 -2.16 10.60
CA VAL A 120 -6.44 -0.91 9.98
C VAL A 120 -7.31 -1.21 8.77
N GLU A 121 -6.86 -2.10 7.89
CA GLU A 121 -7.60 -2.46 6.69
C GLU A 121 -7.43 -3.94 6.32
N MET A 122 -8.48 -4.73 6.54
CA MET A 122 -8.50 -6.16 6.21
C MET A 122 -8.89 -6.36 4.73
N PRO A 123 -8.04 -6.98 3.88
CA PRO A 123 -8.42 -7.28 2.51
C PRO A 123 -9.48 -8.38 2.46
N ASN A 124 -10.46 -8.22 1.58
CA ASN A 124 -11.40 -9.30 1.26
C ASN A 124 -10.84 -10.15 0.12
N GLU A 125 -10.95 -11.47 0.26
CA GLU A 125 -10.58 -12.42 -0.79
C GLU A 125 -11.73 -13.35 -1.13
N ARG A 126 -11.89 -13.62 -2.42
CA ARG A 126 -12.90 -14.55 -2.90
C ARG A 126 -12.33 -15.96 -2.90
N ILE A 127 -12.94 -16.84 -2.13
CA ILE A 127 -12.66 -18.27 -2.15
C ILE A 127 -13.84 -19.06 -2.73
N THR A 128 -13.59 -20.28 -3.20
CA THR A 128 -14.64 -21.21 -3.62
C THR A 128 -14.68 -22.39 -2.66
N LEU A 129 -15.83 -22.60 -2.03
CA LEU A 129 -16.07 -23.73 -1.13
C LEU A 129 -16.88 -24.82 -1.84
N LYS A 130 -16.49 -26.08 -1.67
CA LYS A 130 -17.27 -27.25 -2.11
C LYS A 130 -17.78 -27.98 -0.87
N LEU A 131 -19.09 -28.00 -0.68
CA LEU A 131 -19.75 -28.55 0.49
C LEU A 131 -20.61 -29.75 0.11
N ASN A 132 -20.72 -30.73 1.03
CA ASN A 132 -21.66 -31.83 0.92
C ASN A 132 -22.76 -31.63 1.97
N LEU A 133 -23.96 -31.25 1.54
CA LEU A 133 -25.06 -30.85 2.42
C LEU A 133 -26.33 -31.66 2.12
N PRO A 134 -27.20 -31.87 3.12
CA PRO A 134 -28.56 -32.37 2.93
C PRO A 134 -29.33 -31.58 1.86
N ILE A 135 -30.17 -32.28 1.08
CA ILE A 135 -30.85 -31.69 -0.09
C ILE A 135 -31.70 -30.47 0.26
N ASN A 136 -32.40 -30.47 1.39
CA ASN A 136 -33.21 -29.35 1.85
C ASN A 136 -32.38 -28.09 2.13
N GLN A 137 -31.14 -28.24 2.61
CA GLN A 137 -30.22 -27.11 2.80
C GLN A 137 -29.72 -26.57 1.46
N VAL A 138 -29.44 -27.47 0.51
CA VAL A 138 -29.02 -27.07 -0.85
C VAL A 138 -30.13 -26.30 -1.56
N GLU A 139 -31.38 -26.74 -1.44
CA GLU A 139 -32.55 -26.05 -2.00
C GLU A 139 -32.71 -24.66 -1.38
N TRP A 140 -32.67 -24.56 -0.05
CA TRP A 140 -32.76 -23.28 0.65
C TRP A 140 -31.63 -22.31 0.24
N LEU A 141 -30.38 -22.79 0.14
CA LEU A 141 -29.22 -21.97 -0.26
C LEU A 141 -29.37 -21.43 -1.69
N LYS A 142 -29.98 -22.18 -2.61
CA LYS A 142 -30.20 -21.74 -3.99
C LYS A 142 -31.22 -20.61 -4.11
N GLU A 143 -32.09 -20.43 -3.12
CA GLU A 143 -33.11 -19.37 -3.09
C GLU A 143 -32.57 -18.05 -2.51
N GLN A 144 -31.42 -18.06 -1.84
CA GLN A 144 -30.87 -16.88 -1.18
C GLN A 144 -30.04 -16.00 -2.13
N LYS A 145 -29.97 -14.71 -1.84
CA LYS A 145 -29.08 -13.79 -2.57
C LYS A 145 -27.63 -14.02 -2.15
N ASN A 146 -26.71 -13.91 -3.11
CA ASN A 146 -25.27 -14.06 -2.86
C ASN A 146 -24.75 -13.12 -1.75
N LYS A 147 -25.23 -11.88 -1.70
CA LYS A 147 -24.87 -10.92 -0.64
C LYS A 147 -25.26 -11.40 0.76
N GLU A 148 -26.46 -11.97 0.89
CA GLU A 148 -27.00 -12.47 2.17
C GLU A 148 -26.26 -13.74 2.60
N LEU A 149 -25.95 -14.63 1.65
CA LEU A 149 -25.12 -15.83 1.93
C LEU A 149 -23.70 -15.48 2.36
N ASN A 150 -23.06 -14.50 1.71
CA ASN A 150 -21.72 -14.07 2.12
C ASN A 150 -21.72 -13.51 3.53
N GLN A 151 -22.75 -12.73 3.89
CA GLN A 151 -22.88 -12.18 5.24
C GLN A 151 -23.11 -13.30 6.26
N LEU A 152 -24.03 -14.23 5.99
CA LEU A 152 -24.30 -15.38 6.85
C LEU A 152 -23.04 -16.22 7.10
N ILE A 153 -22.30 -16.55 6.03
CA ILE A 153 -21.06 -17.34 6.16
C ILE A 153 -20.00 -16.56 6.93
N LYS A 154 -19.89 -15.25 6.70
CA LYS A 154 -18.94 -14.40 7.43
C LYS A 154 -19.22 -14.40 8.94
N GLU A 155 -20.46 -14.17 9.34
CA GLU A 155 -20.89 -14.19 10.75
C GLU A 155 -20.64 -15.57 11.38
N LEU A 156 -20.99 -16.65 10.68
CA LEU A 156 -20.74 -18.01 11.16
C LEU A 156 -19.25 -18.31 11.38
N LEU A 157 -18.37 -17.79 10.51
CA LEU A 157 -16.93 -17.96 10.65
C LEU A 157 -16.36 -17.13 11.80
N GLU A 158 -16.80 -15.88 11.96
CA GLU A 158 -16.42 -15.02 13.08
C GLU A 158 -16.80 -15.69 14.43
N GLU A 159 -18.04 -16.16 14.58
CA GLU A 159 -18.49 -16.88 15.78
C GLU A 159 -17.71 -18.17 16.05
N TYR A 160 -17.30 -18.88 14.99
CA TYR A 160 -16.56 -20.13 15.13
C TYR A 160 -15.08 -19.89 15.50
N MET A 161 -14.48 -18.81 15.00
CA MET A 161 -13.09 -18.43 15.32
C MET A 161 -12.93 -17.83 16.72
N GLU A 162 -14.00 -17.25 17.28
CA GLU A 162 -14.02 -16.76 18.66
C GLU A 162 -14.17 -17.86 19.72
N LYS A 163 -14.45 -19.11 19.31
CA LYS A 163 -14.50 -20.29 20.19
C LYS A 163 -13.13 -20.94 20.37
#